data_AF-A0A8S3IFX5-F1
#
_entry.id   AF-A0A8S3IFX5-F1
#
_cell.length_a   1.000
_cell.length_b   1.000
_cell.length_c   1.000
_cell.angle_alpha   90.00
_cell.angle_beta   90.00
_cell.angle_gamma   90.00
#
_symmetry.space_group_name_H-M   'P 1'
#
loop_
_entity.id
_entity.type
_entity.pdbx_description
1 polymer ?
#
loop_
_entity_poly.entity_id
_entity_poly.type
_entity_poly.pdbx_seq_one_letter_code
_entity_poly.pdbx_strand_id
1 'polypeptide(L)'
;MREHIDQDNKHDNLTDGIISFIWNLSDRTILIPLFINTGYPESVVQWIKIRESKFRDDKLDAPIHILHNLSRHDDGIKALNCHGALDVIEEIKIEPKICHDPDDITIHIAMIRVLLTAINQIRFDSIKYSNEIINMIIKLSIDSVKNDRSRYNGSHVSEPLTVIVKLFHNDEILHSTFTNNETKATAETLIELLQSYLIKFYPRIDIDDDILENYTCTVILNLFWLVSNHKKYRQIVGNNQALMDIIKQAADDELNFVDKFMPRTMKSIKQSANEILKNINS
;
A
#
# COMPACT_ATOMS: atom_id res chain seq x y z
N MET A 1 -41.36 10.37 -19.42
CA MET A 1 -41.76 9.46 -18.34
C MET A 1 -40.80 9.73 -17.19
N ARG A 2 -41.20 10.58 -16.23
CA ARG A 2 -40.42 10.84 -15.02
C ARG A 2 -40.87 9.77 -14.03
N GLU A 3 -40.09 8.71 -13.87
CA GLU A 3 -40.34 7.76 -12.80
C GLU A 3 -40.09 8.47 -11.47
N HIS A 4 -41.06 8.27 -10.57
CA HIS A 4 -40.98 8.68 -9.18
C HIS A 4 -39.72 8.07 -8.57
N ILE A 5 -38.67 8.87 -8.43
CA ILE A 5 -37.61 8.61 -7.47
C ILE A 5 -38.28 8.77 -6.12
N ASP A 6 -38.48 7.65 -5.43
CA ASP A 6 -38.93 7.63 -4.04
C ASP A 6 -38.06 8.60 -3.24
N GLN A 7 -38.69 9.70 -2.83
CA GLN A 7 -38.15 10.66 -1.89
C GLN A 7 -38.31 10.09 -0.49
N ASP A 8 -37.55 9.05 -0.18
CA ASP A 8 -37.22 8.80 1.22
C ASP A 8 -36.25 9.92 1.63
N ASN A 9 -36.82 10.93 2.32
CA ASN A 9 -36.29 12.29 2.51
C ASN A 9 -34.98 12.42 3.33
N LYS A 10 -34.12 11.41 3.35
CA LYS A 10 -32.80 11.49 3.98
C LYS A 10 -31.64 11.00 3.10
N HIS A 11 -31.85 10.07 2.18
CA HIS A 11 -30.74 9.45 1.44
C HIS A 11 -31.14 9.09 0.00
N ASP A 12 -30.33 9.54 -0.97
CA ASP A 12 -30.59 9.37 -2.40
C ASP A 12 -29.93 8.08 -2.91
N ASN A 13 -30.75 7.08 -3.27
CA ASN A 13 -30.30 5.79 -3.83
C ASN A 13 -29.42 5.96 -5.10
N LEU A 14 -29.57 7.07 -5.83
CA LEU A 14 -28.71 7.39 -6.98
C LEU A 14 -27.28 7.70 -6.54
N THR A 15 -27.11 8.40 -5.42
CA THR A 15 -25.80 8.74 -4.85
C THR A 15 -25.05 7.48 -4.44
N ASP A 16 -25.72 6.50 -3.82
CA ASP A 16 -25.14 5.21 -3.45
C ASP A 16 -24.68 4.40 -4.68
N GLY A 17 -25.49 4.40 -5.74
CA GLY A 17 -25.17 3.74 -7.00
C GLY A 17 -23.94 4.36 -7.68
N ILE A 18 -23.86 5.69 -7.68
CA ILE A 18 -22.73 6.44 -8.25
C ILE A 18 -21.44 6.13 -7.48
N ILE A 19 -21.46 6.20 -6.15
CA ILE A 19 -20.26 5.93 -5.33
C ILE A 19 -19.79 4.50 -5.52
N SER A 20 -20.71 3.53 -5.51
CA SER A 20 -20.35 2.12 -5.70
C SER A 20 -19.74 1.88 -7.08
N PHE A 21 -20.26 2.53 -8.12
CA PHE A 21 -19.69 2.50 -9.45
C PHE A 21 -18.28 3.09 -9.48
N ILE A 22 -18.09 4.26 -8.88
CA ILE A 22 -16.78 4.93 -8.80
C ILE A 22 -15.79 4.11 -8.00
N TRP A 23 -16.20 3.55 -6.88
CA TRP A 23 -15.36 2.69 -6.05
C TRP A 23 -14.82 1.51 -6.87
N ASN A 24 -15.71 0.78 -7.56
CA ASN A 24 -15.31 -0.34 -8.41
C ASN A 24 -14.41 0.08 -9.58
N LEU A 25 -14.64 1.24 -10.19
CA LEU A 25 -13.78 1.70 -11.28
C LEU A 25 -12.42 2.21 -10.77
N SER A 26 -12.40 2.92 -9.64
CA SER A 26 -11.17 3.43 -9.01
C SER A 26 -10.26 2.29 -8.57
N ASP A 27 -10.82 1.10 -8.31
CA ASP A 27 -10.03 -0.09 -8.03
C ASP A 27 -9.09 -0.47 -9.19
N ARG A 28 -9.44 -0.09 -10.43
CA ARG A 28 -8.58 -0.32 -11.60
C ARG A 28 -7.56 0.81 -11.74
N THR A 29 -6.34 0.56 -11.26
CA THR A 29 -5.24 1.55 -11.29
C THR A 29 -4.94 2.12 -12.68
N ILE A 30 -5.16 1.35 -13.76
CA ILE A 30 -5.05 1.81 -15.14
C ILE A 30 -6.01 2.96 -15.50
N LEU A 31 -7.12 3.12 -14.77
CA LEU A 31 -8.10 4.19 -14.97
C LEU A 31 -7.77 5.46 -14.19
N ILE A 32 -6.78 5.44 -13.29
CA ILE A 32 -6.43 6.60 -12.46
C ILE A 32 -6.12 7.86 -13.29
N PRO A 33 -5.37 7.80 -14.40
CA PRO A 33 -5.18 8.98 -15.25
C PRO A 33 -6.49 9.60 -15.76
N LEU A 34 -7.52 8.80 -16.06
CA LEU A 34 -8.84 9.29 -16.48
C LEU A 34 -9.56 9.99 -15.33
N PHE A 35 -9.48 9.43 -14.11
CA PHE A 35 -10.02 10.08 -12.91
C PHE A 35 -9.34 11.43 -12.64
N ILE A 36 -8.02 11.49 -12.74
CA ILE A 36 -7.29 12.74 -12.56
C ILE A 36 -7.76 13.80 -13.57
N ASN A 37 -7.84 13.44 -14.85
CA ASN A 37 -8.25 14.36 -15.93
C ASN A 37 -9.70 14.85 -15.80
N THR A 38 -10.55 14.12 -15.08
CA THR A 38 -11.96 14.48 -14.87
C THR A 38 -12.20 15.25 -13.56
N GLY A 39 -11.14 15.61 -12.81
CA GLY A 39 -11.28 16.35 -11.55
C GLY A 39 -11.77 15.51 -10.38
N TYR A 40 -11.74 14.18 -10.50
CA TYR A 40 -12.18 13.28 -9.43
C TYR A 40 -11.41 13.45 -8.11
N PRO A 41 -10.08 13.69 -8.09
CA PRO A 41 -9.35 13.87 -6.84
C PRO A 41 -9.94 14.97 -5.93
N GLU A 42 -10.35 16.11 -6.50
CA GLU A 42 -11.03 17.17 -5.75
C GLU A 42 -12.35 16.68 -5.15
N SER A 43 -13.17 16.02 -5.97
CA SER A 43 -14.49 15.52 -5.57
C SER A 43 -14.39 14.53 -4.42
N VAL A 44 -13.44 13.61 -4.46
CA VAL A 44 -13.22 12.61 -3.41
C VAL A 44 -12.79 13.26 -2.09
N VAL A 45 -11.91 14.26 -2.14
CA VAL A 45 -11.52 15.02 -0.94
C VAL A 45 -12.73 15.74 -0.34
N GLN A 46 -13.58 16.34 -1.17
CA GLN A 46 -14.83 16.97 -0.69
C GLN A 46 -15.80 15.95 -0.12
N TRP A 47 -15.96 14.77 -0.75
CA TRP A 47 -16.81 13.70 -0.24
C TRP A 47 -16.40 13.25 1.14
N ILE A 48 -15.09 13.11 1.41
CA ILE A 48 -14.61 12.77 2.75
C ILE A 48 -15.03 13.82 3.78
N LYS A 49 -14.92 15.12 3.46
CA LYS A 49 -15.31 16.21 4.38
C LYS A 49 -16.79 16.21 4.71
N ILE A 50 -17.65 15.89 3.73
CA ILE A 50 -19.10 15.96 3.88
C ILE A 50 -19.76 14.60 4.15
N ARG A 51 -18.97 13.52 4.27
CA ARG A 51 -19.45 12.12 4.24
C ARG A 51 -20.57 11.84 5.23
N GLU A 52 -20.42 12.32 6.47
CA GLU A 52 -21.38 12.13 7.56
C GLU A 52 -22.73 12.82 7.31
N SER A 53 -22.74 13.83 6.43
CA SER A 53 -23.95 14.58 6.07
C SER A 53 -24.58 14.14 4.75
N LYS A 54 -23.87 13.34 3.93
CA LYS A 54 -24.26 13.04 2.54
C LYS A 54 -24.39 11.55 2.23
N PHE A 55 -23.66 10.69 2.92
CA PHE A 55 -23.74 9.25 2.69
C PHE A 55 -24.48 8.56 3.83
N ARG A 56 -25.01 7.38 3.53
CA ARG A 56 -25.60 6.52 4.55
C ARG A 56 -24.52 5.95 5.46
N ASP A 57 -24.89 5.59 6.68
CA ASP A 57 -23.98 5.02 7.68
C ASP A 57 -23.19 3.81 7.15
N ASP A 58 -23.82 2.95 6.33
CA ASP A 58 -23.19 1.76 5.72
C ASP A 58 -22.33 2.07 4.47
N LYS A 59 -22.12 3.34 4.16
CA LYS A 59 -21.34 3.84 3.00
C LYS A 59 -20.36 4.96 3.38
N LEU A 60 -20.20 5.25 4.66
CA LEU A 60 -19.30 6.30 5.14
C LEU A 60 -17.82 6.00 4.84
N ASP A 61 -17.48 4.73 4.65
CA ASP A 61 -16.15 4.23 4.30
C ASP A 61 -15.80 4.36 2.81
N ALA A 62 -16.79 4.34 1.92
CA ALA A 62 -16.55 4.31 0.48
C ALA A 62 -15.68 5.48 -0.05
N PRO A 63 -15.85 6.75 0.40
CA PRO A 63 -14.94 7.83 0.03
C PRO A 63 -13.48 7.60 0.47
N ILE A 64 -13.27 6.91 1.60
CA ILE A 64 -11.94 6.56 2.11
C ILE A 64 -11.30 5.51 1.20
N HIS A 65 -12.03 4.46 0.82
CA HIS A 65 -11.53 3.45 -0.10
C HIS A 65 -11.26 4.02 -1.50
N ILE A 66 -12.11 4.92 -2.01
CA ILE A 66 -11.86 5.59 -3.29
C ILE A 66 -10.57 6.43 -3.21
N LEU A 67 -10.36 7.14 -2.10
CA LEU A 67 -9.13 7.90 -1.90
C LEU A 67 -7.90 6.99 -1.82
N HIS A 68 -7.99 5.87 -1.09
CA HIS A 68 -6.96 4.83 -1.09
C HIS A 68 -6.67 4.35 -2.52
N ASN A 69 -7.72 4.03 -3.28
CA ASN A 69 -7.58 3.52 -4.63
C ASN A 69 -6.81 4.49 -5.54
N LEU A 70 -7.09 5.79 -5.43
CA LEU A 70 -6.36 6.84 -6.15
C LEU A 70 -4.92 7.02 -5.64
N SER A 71 -4.68 6.86 -4.34
CA SER A 71 -3.35 7.02 -3.74
C SER A 71 -2.40 5.85 -4.00
N ARG A 72 -2.86 4.76 -4.61
CA ARG A 72 -2.01 3.68 -5.14
C ARG A 72 -1.18 4.07 -6.36
N HIS A 73 -1.38 5.27 -6.91
CA HIS A 73 -0.68 5.76 -8.10
C HIS A 73 -0.04 7.13 -7.84
N ASP A 74 1.21 7.33 -8.26
CA ASP A 74 1.95 8.58 -8.00
C ASP A 74 1.25 9.84 -8.51
N ASP A 75 0.74 9.81 -9.75
CA ASP A 75 -0.04 10.94 -10.27
C ASP A 75 -1.32 11.18 -9.48
N GLY A 76 -1.93 10.11 -8.93
CA GLY A 76 -3.09 10.20 -8.03
C GLY A 76 -2.71 10.84 -6.70
N ILE A 77 -1.61 10.40 -6.08
CA ILE A 77 -1.03 11.02 -4.87
C ILE A 77 -0.78 12.52 -5.12
N LYS A 78 -0.15 12.86 -6.24
CA LYS A 78 0.13 14.26 -6.60
C LYS A 78 -1.15 15.08 -6.71
N ALA A 79 -2.17 14.57 -7.43
CA ALA A 79 -3.43 15.26 -7.60
C ALA A 79 -4.18 15.42 -6.26
N LEU A 80 -4.25 14.37 -5.44
CA LEU A 80 -4.86 14.42 -4.12
C LEU A 80 -4.18 15.45 -3.20
N ASN A 81 -2.84 15.47 -3.19
CA ASN A 81 -2.08 16.45 -2.41
C ASN A 81 -2.32 17.90 -2.87
N CYS A 82 -2.54 18.14 -4.17
CA CYS A 82 -2.93 19.47 -4.66
C CYS A 82 -4.28 19.96 -4.10
N HIS A 83 -5.13 19.05 -3.62
CA HIS A 83 -6.43 19.36 -3.01
C HIS A 83 -6.43 19.24 -1.48
N GLY A 84 -5.26 19.11 -0.83
CA GLY A 84 -5.16 19.05 0.63
C GLY A 84 -5.65 17.74 1.23
N ALA A 85 -5.59 16.63 0.48
CA ALA A 85 -6.04 15.32 0.96
C ALA A 85 -5.36 14.87 2.26
N LEU A 86 -4.07 15.18 2.43
CA LEU A 86 -3.32 14.80 3.63
C LEU A 86 -3.91 15.45 4.89
N ASP A 87 -4.14 16.77 4.87
CA ASP A 87 -4.73 17.51 5.99
C ASP A 87 -6.10 16.95 6.36
N VAL A 88 -6.92 16.65 5.34
CA VAL A 88 -8.26 16.08 5.54
C VAL A 88 -8.21 14.71 6.21
N ILE A 89 -7.28 13.85 5.80
CA ILE A 89 -7.12 12.52 6.37
C ILE A 89 -6.55 12.58 7.80
N GLU A 90 -5.75 13.59 8.13
CA GLU A 90 -5.23 13.81 9.48
C GLU A 90 -6.32 14.25 10.47
N GLU A 91 -7.35 14.96 9.99
CA GLU A 91 -8.49 15.39 10.80
C GLU A 91 -9.52 14.29 11.07
N ILE A 92 -9.49 13.16 10.34
CA ILE A 92 -10.45 12.06 10.54
C ILE A 92 -10.24 11.42 11.91
N LYS A 93 -11.29 11.49 12.73
CA LYS A 93 -11.45 10.68 13.94
C LYS A 93 -12.15 9.38 13.56
N ILE A 94 -11.57 8.27 13.96
CA ILE A 94 -12.14 6.94 13.71
C ILE A 94 -13.18 6.69 14.79
N GLU A 95 -14.45 6.86 14.42
CA GLU A 95 -15.58 6.58 15.29
C GLU A 95 -16.23 5.25 14.90
N PRO A 96 -16.79 4.47 15.87
CA PRO A 96 -17.45 3.20 15.59
C PRO A 96 -18.60 3.26 14.57
N LYS A 97 -19.11 4.46 14.27
CA LYS A 97 -20.18 4.69 13.31
C LYS A 97 -19.71 4.69 11.84
N ILE A 98 -18.41 4.82 11.60
CA ILE A 98 -17.85 5.02 10.24
C ILE A 98 -17.83 3.70 9.45
N CYS A 99 -17.77 2.54 10.10
CA CYS A 99 -17.70 1.26 9.41
C CYS A 99 -18.23 0.10 10.26
N HIS A 100 -18.63 -0.98 9.58
CA HIS A 100 -18.93 -2.26 10.20
C HIS A 100 -17.66 -2.99 10.69
N ASP A 101 -16.49 -2.60 10.17
CA ASP A 101 -15.15 -3.05 10.59
C ASP A 101 -14.23 -1.83 10.86
N PRO A 102 -14.15 -1.36 12.12
CA PRO A 102 -13.30 -0.22 12.49
C PRO A 102 -11.81 -0.44 12.22
N ASP A 103 -11.33 -1.69 12.27
CA ASP A 103 -9.91 -1.99 12.08
C ASP A 103 -9.53 -1.81 10.61
N ASP A 104 -10.40 -2.20 9.67
CA ASP A 104 -10.17 -2.03 8.23
C ASP A 104 -10.00 -0.55 7.83
N ILE A 105 -10.90 0.32 8.29
CA ILE A 105 -10.80 1.75 8.01
C ILE A 105 -9.59 2.39 8.66
N THR A 106 -9.25 1.94 9.87
CA THR A 106 -8.05 2.40 10.56
C THR A 106 -6.79 2.12 9.74
N ILE A 107 -6.69 0.91 9.19
CA ILE A 107 -5.56 0.51 8.36
C ILE A 107 -5.53 1.32 7.06
N HIS A 108 -6.65 1.48 6.37
CA HIS A 108 -6.72 2.26 5.14
C HIS A 108 -6.33 3.72 5.36
N ILE A 109 -6.83 4.37 6.43
CA ILE A 109 -6.43 5.73 6.80
C ILE A 109 -4.92 5.81 7.03
N ALA A 110 -4.35 4.85 7.76
CA ALA A 110 -2.92 4.82 8.00
C ALA A 110 -2.11 4.65 6.70
N MET A 111 -2.51 3.72 5.83
CA MET A 111 -1.90 3.51 4.53
C MET A 111 -1.96 4.77 3.67
N ILE A 112 -3.13 5.41 3.58
CA ILE A 112 -3.33 6.68 2.88
C ILE A 112 -2.37 7.76 3.42
N ARG A 113 -2.29 7.94 4.75
CA ARG A 113 -1.42 8.95 5.36
C ARG A 113 0.03 8.76 4.92
N VAL A 114 0.51 7.53 4.94
CA VAL A 114 1.86 7.19 4.46
C VAL A 114 1.99 7.47 2.96
N LEU A 115 1.04 7.03 2.14
CA LEU A 115 1.07 7.22 0.68
C LEU A 115 1.07 8.69 0.27
N LEU A 116 0.33 9.55 0.97
CA LEU A 116 0.27 10.99 0.70
C LEU A 116 1.48 11.77 1.24
N THR A 117 2.11 11.31 2.33
CA THR A 117 3.26 12.00 2.94
C THR A 117 4.52 11.89 2.07
N ALA A 118 5.29 12.97 1.89
CA ALA A 118 6.52 12.89 1.10
C ALA A 118 7.57 12.01 1.79
N ILE A 119 8.34 11.24 1.01
CA ILE A 119 9.41 10.36 1.55
C ILE A 119 10.41 11.09 2.43
N ASN A 120 10.78 12.33 2.07
CA ASN A 120 11.70 13.15 2.85
C ASN A 120 11.10 13.54 4.20
N GLN A 121 9.78 13.74 4.29
CA GLN A 121 9.13 13.99 5.59
C GLN A 121 9.16 12.74 6.46
N ILE A 122 8.82 11.56 5.88
CA ILE A 122 8.86 10.28 6.60
C ILE A 122 10.26 10.00 7.16
N ARG A 123 11.33 10.28 6.39
CA ARG A 123 12.72 10.10 6.83
C ARG A 123 13.08 10.84 8.12
N PHE A 124 12.43 11.97 8.40
CA PHE A 124 12.79 12.84 9.52
C PHE A 124 11.72 12.90 10.62
N ASP A 125 10.52 12.34 10.40
CA ASP A 125 9.41 12.40 11.35
C ASP A 125 8.93 10.99 11.73
N SER A 126 9.64 10.37 12.68
CA SER A 126 9.28 9.06 13.24
C SER A 126 8.09 9.12 14.20
N ILE A 127 7.83 10.27 14.82
CA ILE A 127 6.79 10.47 15.84
C ILE A 127 5.38 10.26 15.26
N LYS A 128 5.21 10.56 13.97
CA LYS A 128 3.92 10.50 13.29
C LYS A 128 3.37 9.08 13.08
N TYR A 129 4.21 8.04 13.16
CA TYR A 129 3.82 6.66 12.89
C TYR A 129 4.07 5.78 14.11
N SER A 130 3.00 5.47 14.85
CA SER A 130 3.10 4.60 16.03
C SER A 130 3.44 3.15 15.64
N ASN A 131 4.12 2.44 16.54
CA ASN A 131 4.40 1.02 16.36
C ASN A 131 3.13 0.18 16.15
N GLU A 132 2.02 0.58 16.76
CA GLU A 132 0.71 -0.06 16.60
C GLU A 132 0.25 -0.02 15.14
N ILE A 133 0.29 1.15 14.50
CA ILE A 133 -0.08 1.31 13.09
C ILE A 133 0.82 0.47 12.18
N ILE A 134 2.13 0.48 12.46
CA ILE A 134 3.11 -0.31 11.69
C ILE A 134 2.79 -1.81 11.84
N ASN A 135 2.50 -2.27 13.05
CA ASN A 135 2.12 -3.66 13.30
C ASN A 135 0.83 -4.07 12.59
N MET A 136 -0.17 -3.19 12.54
CA MET A 136 -1.41 -3.46 11.81
C MET A 136 -1.14 -3.65 10.32
N ILE A 137 -0.31 -2.80 9.70
CA ILE A 137 0.04 -2.91 8.28
C ILE A 137 0.88 -4.17 7.99
N ILE A 138 1.83 -4.50 8.88
CA ILE A 138 2.61 -5.75 8.77
C ILE A 138 1.69 -6.97 8.90
N LYS A 139 0.79 -6.98 9.89
CA LYS A 139 -0.17 -8.06 10.08
C LYS A 139 -1.09 -8.22 8.86
N LEU A 140 -1.59 -7.12 8.30
CA LEU A 140 -2.36 -7.14 7.05
C LEU A 140 -1.56 -7.78 5.92
N SER A 141 -0.27 -7.46 5.80
CA SER A 141 0.61 -8.07 4.79
C SER A 141 0.75 -9.59 5.01
N ILE A 142 0.96 -10.02 6.26
CA ILE A 142 1.08 -11.43 6.64
C ILE A 142 -0.22 -12.20 6.37
N ASP A 143 -1.36 -11.62 6.71
CA ASP A 143 -2.67 -12.25 6.55
C ASP A 143 -3.06 -12.34 5.07
N SER A 144 -2.74 -11.31 4.28
CA SER A 144 -2.94 -11.29 2.81
C SER A 144 -2.13 -12.37 2.11
N VAL A 145 -0.93 -12.70 2.63
CA VAL A 145 -0.11 -13.79 2.13
C VAL A 145 -0.75 -15.16 2.39
N LYS A 146 -1.31 -15.36 3.60
CA LYS A 146 -1.76 -16.67 4.09
C LYS A 146 -3.14 -17.09 3.59
N ASN A 147 -3.98 -16.13 3.19
CA ASN A 147 -5.34 -16.39 2.78
C ASN A 147 -5.59 -15.91 1.35
N ASP A 148 -5.76 -16.84 0.42
CA ASP A 148 -6.07 -16.53 -0.98
C ASP A 148 -7.39 -15.75 -1.14
N ARG A 149 -8.33 -15.84 -0.18
CA ARG A 149 -9.53 -14.97 -0.18
C ARG A 149 -9.21 -13.55 0.26
N SER A 150 -8.23 -13.34 1.15
CA SER A 150 -7.78 -12.00 1.56
C SER A 150 -6.99 -11.28 0.46
N ARG A 151 -6.42 -12.01 -0.50
CA ARG A 151 -5.81 -11.41 -1.72
C ARG A 151 -6.82 -10.62 -2.57
N TYR A 152 -8.12 -10.94 -2.47
CA TYR A 152 -9.18 -10.40 -3.32
C TYR A 152 -10.29 -9.64 -2.56
N ASN A 153 -10.28 -9.63 -1.22
CA ASN A 153 -11.29 -9.00 -0.36
C ASN A 153 -10.73 -7.84 0.48
N GLY A 154 -9.90 -6.96 -0.09
CA GLY A 154 -9.62 -5.68 0.59
C GLY A 154 -8.33 -4.97 0.20
N SER A 155 -7.27 -5.68 -0.19
CA SER A 155 -6.02 -5.11 -0.72
C SER A 155 -5.14 -6.24 -1.23
N HIS A 156 -4.54 -6.12 -2.41
CA HIS A 156 -3.51 -7.08 -2.85
C HIS A 156 -2.30 -6.98 -1.91
N VAL A 157 -1.57 -8.08 -1.65
CA VAL A 157 -0.42 -8.10 -0.72
C VAL A 157 0.64 -7.03 -1.04
N SER A 158 0.79 -6.67 -2.31
CA SER A 158 1.70 -5.60 -2.73
C SER A 158 1.36 -4.23 -2.16
N GLU A 159 0.09 -3.95 -1.86
CA GLU A 159 -0.38 -2.65 -1.40
C GLU A 159 0.14 -2.30 0.01
N PRO A 160 -0.13 -3.09 1.07
CA PRO A 160 0.45 -2.82 2.38
C PRO A 160 1.98 -2.97 2.39
N LEU A 161 2.56 -3.85 1.56
CA LEU A 161 4.02 -3.94 1.43
C LEU A 161 4.63 -2.67 0.82
N THR A 162 3.94 -2.02 -0.13
CA THR A 162 4.37 -0.74 -0.72
C THR A 162 4.43 0.36 0.34
N VAL A 163 3.45 0.37 1.25
CA VAL A 163 3.42 1.28 2.40
C VAL A 163 4.60 1.04 3.32
N ILE A 164 4.93 -0.23 3.60
CA ILE A 164 6.09 -0.61 4.42
C ILE A 164 7.40 -0.16 3.76
N VAL A 165 7.57 -0.30 2.44
CA VAL A 165 8.75 0.21 1.73
C VAL A 165 8.95 1.69 2.01
N LYS A 166 7.87 2.47 1.94
CA LYS A 166 7.92 3.92 2.16
C LYS A 166 8.29 4.27 3.61
N LEU A 167 7.72 3.56 4.59
CA LEU A 167 8.02 3.72 6.01
C LEU A 167 9.49 3.36 6.34
N PHE A 168 10.01 2.30 5.73
CA PHE A 168 11.37 1.78 5.96
C PHE A 168 12.49 2.66 5.39
N HIS A 169 12.16 3.76 4.72
CA HIS A 169 13.13 4.81 4.47
C HIS A 169 13.50 5.61 5.73
N ASN A 170 12.74 5.49 6.83
CA ASN A 170 13.11 5.99 8.14
C ASN A 170 13.80 4.86 8.93
N ASP A 171 15.09 5.05 9.22
CA ASP A 171 15.93 4.09 9.91
C ASP A 171 15.41 3.74 11.32
N GLU A 172 14.80 4.69 12.02
CA GLU A 172 14.24 4.49 13.35
C GLU A 172 13.01 3.57 13.29
N ILE A 173 12.11 3.80 12.33
CA ILE A 173 10.93 2.96 12.08
C ILE A 173 11.35 1.54 11.69
N LEU A 174 12.33 1.41 10.79
CA LEU A 174 12.87 0.10 10.42
C LEU A 174 13.47 -0.59 11.65
N HIS A 175 14.30 0.11 12.41
CA HIS A 175 14.95 -0.49 13.57
C HIS A 175 13.94 -0.93 14.64
N SER A 176 12.99 -0.05 14.99
CA SER A 176 11.97 -0.33 16.00
C SER A 176 11.16 -1.56 15.65
N THR A 177 10.79 -1.71 14.37
CA THR A 177 10.04 -2.85 13.83
C THR A 177 10.76 -4.18 14.10
N PHE A 178 12.09 -4.22 13.97
CA PHE A 178 12.88 -5.44 14.19
C PHE A 178 13.38 -5.63 15.63
N THR A 179 13.27 -4.63 16.51
CA THR A 179 13.82 -4.72 17.88
C THR A 179 12.79 -4.77 19.00
N ASN A 180 11.58 -4.26 18.80
CA ASN A 180 10.54 -4.31 19.83
C ASN A 180 10.02 -5.75 19.96
N ASN A 181 9.93 -6.30 21.18
CA ASN A 181 9.58 -7.72 21.40
C ASN A 181 8.20 -8.10 20.85
N GLU A 182 7.22 -7.19 20.88
CA GLU A 182 5.90 -7.43 20.30
C GLU A 182 5.95 -7.49 18.78
N THR A 183 6.81 -6.66 18.16
CA THR A 183 6.93 -6.54 16.69
C THR A 183 7.94 -7.51 16.12
N LYS A 184 8.92 -7.95 16.91
CA LYS A 184 10.05 -8.78 16.48
C LYS A 184 9.58 -10.13 15.98
N ALA A 185 8.67 -10.78 16.71
CA ALA A 185 8.07 -12.03 16.28
C ALA A 185 7.35 -11.86 14.92
N THR A 186 6.63 -10.74 14.75
CA THR A 186 5.92 -10.40 13.51
C THR A 186 6.89 -10.04 12.37
N ALA A 187 7.99 -9.36 12.65
CA ALA A 187 8.98 -8.93 11.67
C ALA A 187 9.90 -10.06 11.19
N GLU A 188 10.28 -10.98 12.10
CA GLU A 188 10.95 -12.24 11.72
C GLU A 188 10.02 -13.09 10.83
N THR A 189 8.76 -13.22 11.24
CA THR A 189 7.70 -13.86 10.42
C THR A 189 7.54 -13.17 9.06
N LEU A 190 7.61 -11.83 9.02
CA LEU A 190 7.54 -11.07 7.78
C LEU A 190 8.73 -11.41 6.87
N ILE A 191 9.98 -11.39 7.36
CA ILE A 191 11.15 -11.75 6.56
C ILE A 191 11.01 -13.16 5.99
N GLU A 192 10.65 -14.14 6.80
CA GLU A 192 10.45 -15.52 6.35
C GLU A 192 9.36 -15.63 5.27
N LEU A 193 8.26 -14.87 5.43
CA LEU A 193 7.19 -14.81 4.44
C LEU A 193 7.63 -14.14 3.13
N LEU A 194 8.34 -13.02 3.21
CA LEU A 194 8.88 -12.32 2.03
C LEU A 194 9.86 -13.20 1.26
N GLN A 195 10.72 -13.95 1.98
CA GLN A 195 11.62 -14.93 1.39
C GLN A 195 10.85 -16.03 0.67
N SER A 196 9.88 -16.64 1.36
CA SER A 196 9.04 -17.71 0.80
C SER A 196 8.28 -17.25 -0.46
N TYR A 197 7.73 -16.03 -0.44
CA TYR A 197 7.05 -15.45 -1.60
C TYR A 197 8.00 -15.24 -2.77
N LEU A 198 9.14 -14.59 -2.54
CA LEU A 198 10.08 -14.32 -3.61
C LEU A 198 10.60 -15.62 -4.23
N ILE A 199 10.88 -16.64 -3.41
CA ILE A 199 11.29 -17.98 -3.87
C ILE A 199 10.23 -18.64 -4.75
N LYS A 200 8.95 -18.50 -4.39
CA LYS A 200 7.84 -19.10 -5.12
C LYS A 200 7.53 -18.40 -6.44
N PHE A 201 7.55 -17.07 -6.46
CA PHE A 201 6.98 -16.28 -7.56
C PHE A 201 8.02 -15.75 -8.54
N TYR A 202 9.24 -15.46 -8.08
CA TYR A 202 10.29 -14.91 -8.95
C TYR A 202 10.58 -15.79 -10.19
N PRO A 203 10.68 -17.14 -10.08
CA PRO A 203 10.92 -17.98 -11.25
C PRO A 203 9.77 -18.02 -12.27
N ARG A 204 8.59 -17.48 -11.92
CA ARG A 204 7.36 -17.52 -12.73
C ARG A 204 7.04 -16.18 -13.39
N ILE A 205 7.86 -15.16 -13.13
CA ILE A 205 7.60 -13.76 -13.47
C ILE A 205 7.41 -13.53 -14.98
N ASP A 206 8.09 -14.32 -15.83
CA ASP A 206 7.98 -14.27 -17.30
C ASP A 206 6.96 -15.25 -17.89
N ILE A 207 6.51 -16.22 -17.09
CA ILE A 207 5.66 -17.31 -17.57
C ILE A 207 4.18 -16.90 -17.51
N ASP A 208 3.79 -16.24 -16.42
CA ASP A 208 2.39 -16.00 -16.10
C ASP A 208 1.90 -14.58 -16.50
N ASP A 209 2.80 -13.66 -16.86
CA ASP A 209 2.53 -12.23 -17.16
C ASP A 209 1.60 -11.55 -16.13
N ASP A 210 1.65 -12.02 -14.87
CA ASP A 210 0.82 -11.49 -13.79
C ASP A 210 1.46 -10.20 -13.26
N ILE A 211 0.90 -9.08 -13.68
CA ILE A 211 1.35 -7.73 -13.30
C ILE A 211 1.42 -7.55 -11.78
N LEU A 212 0.49 -8.13 -11.01
CA LEU A 212 0.43 -7.94 -9.56
C LEU A 212 1.49 -8.78 -8.83
N GLU A 213 1.78 -9.98 -9.30
CA GLU A 213 2.87 -10.81 -8.77
C GLU A 213 4.24 -10.22 -9.14
N ASN A 214 4.38 -9.68 -10.36
CA ASN A 214 5.58 -8.97 -10.81
C ASN A 214 5.84 -7.72 -9.94
N TYR A 215 4.76 -6.96 -9.65
CA TYR A 215 4.82 -5.82 -8.76
C TYR A 215 5.18 -6.23 -7.32
N THR A 216 4.62 -7.34 -6.83
CA THR A 216 4.95 -7.87 -5.50
C THR A 216 6.42 -8.25 -5.38
N CYS A 217 6.99 -8.92 -6.37
CA CYS A 217 8.43 -9.24 -6.40
C CYS A 217 9.29 -7.97 -6.34
N THR A 218 8.88 -6.92 -7.07
CA THR A 218 9.55 -5.61 -7.05
C THR A 218 9.53 -4.99 -5.65
N VAL A 219 8.37 -4.98 -5.00
CA VAL A 219 8.20 -4.44 -3.65
C VAL A 219 9.05 -5.23 -2.64
N ILE A 220 9.04 -6.56 -2.70
CA ILE A 220 9.82 -7.42 -1.81
C ILE A 220 11.33 -7.16 -1.96
N LEU A 221 11.85 -7.04 -3.18
CA LEU A 221 13.26 -6.74 -3.40
C LEU A 221 13.64 -5.34 -2.89
N ASN A 222 12.75 -4.35 -2.99
CA ASN A 222 12.97 -3.04 -2.40
C ASN A 222 13.02 -3.10 -0.87
N LEU A 223 12.18 -3.93 -0.23
CA LEU A 223 12.26 -4.17 1.22
C LEU A 223 13.60 -4.80 1.61
N PHE A 224 14.06 -5.84 0.90
CA PHE A 224 15.37 -6.44 1.17
C PHE A 224 16.52 -5.46 0.93
N TRP A 225 16.43 -4.61 -0.08
CA TRP A 225 17.41 -3.55 -0.30
C TRP A 225 17.49 -2.61 0.92
N LEU A 226 16.36 -2.09 1.38
CA LEU A 226 16.30 -1.21 2.55
C LEU A 226 16.87 -1.90 3.80
N VAL A 227 16.44 -3.14 4.08
CA VAL A 227 16.94 -3.93 5.22
C VAL A 227 18.46 -4.16 5.13
N SER A 228 18.98 -4.49 3.94
CA SER A 228 20.41 -4.78 3.73
C SER A 228 21.33 -3.55 3.90
N ASN A 229 20.81 -2.32 3.79
CA ASN A 229 21.60 -1.11 4.05
C ASN A 229 22.15 -1.09 5.49
N HIS A 230 21.45 -1.73 6.42
CA HIS A 230 21.87 -1.78 7.83
C HIS A 230 22.76 -2.99 8.11
N LYS A 231 23.98 -2.74 8.62
CA LYS A 231 24.97 -3.77 8.95
C LYS A 231 24.39 -4.92 9.79
N LYS A 232 23.50 -4.62 10.75
CA LYS A 232 22.87 -5.59 11.64
C LYS A 232 22.03 -6.64 10.90
N TYR A 233 21.38 -6.27 9.79
CA TYR A 233 20.45 -7.15 9.08
C TYR A 233 21.06 -7.79 7.81
N ARG A 234 22.28 -7.40 7.41
CA ARG A 234 22.99 -8.02 6.28
C ARG A 234 23.12 -9.54 6.41
N GLN A 235 23.39 -10.04 7.62
CA GLN A 235 23.48 -11.47 7.88
C GLN A 235 22.14 -12.19 7.69
N ILE A 236 21.02 -11.55 8.04
CA ILE A 236 19.68 -12.15 7.88
C ILE A 236 19.37 -12.35 6.39
N VAL A 237 19.72 -11.37 5.55
CA VAL A 237 19.54 -11.46 4.10
C VAL A 237 20.56 -12.43 3.48
N GLY A 238 21.84 -12.35 3.88
CA GLY A 238 22.93 -13.12 3.27
C GLY A 238 23.00 -14.60 3.64
N ASN A 239 22.41 -15.02 4.77
CA ASN A 239 22.48 -16.41 5.23
C ASN A 239 21.49 -17.36 4.54
N ASN A 240 20.52 -16.85 3.76
CA ASN A 240 19.57 -17.68 3.02
C ASN A 240 20.06 -17.91 1.59
N GLN A 241 20.59 -19.11 1.32
CA GLN A 241 21.16 -19.44 0.00
C GLN A 241 20.15 -19.32 -1.14
N ALA A 242 18.91 -19.81 -0.94
CA ALA A 242 17.88 -19.76 -1.97
C ALA A 242 17.48 -18.31 -2.31
N LEU A 243 17.39 -17.45 -1.30
CA LEU A 243 17.19 -16.01 -1.51
C LEU A 243 18.36 -15.39 -2.29
N MET A 244 19.59 -15.72 -1.92
CA MET A 244 20.79 -15.18 -2.57
C MET A 244 20.92 -15.62 -4.03
N ASP A 245 20.50 -16.84 -4.36
CA ASP A 245 20.50 -17.33 -5.74
C ASP A 245 19.52 -16.52 -6.61
N ILE A 246 18.33 -16.22 -6.08
CA ILE A 246 17.35 -15.36 -6.75
C ILE A 246 17.84 -13.93 -6.89
N ILE A 247 18.47 -13.36 -5.86
CA ILE A 247 19.02 -11.99 -5.93
C ILE A 247 20.11 -11.91 -7.01
N LYS A 248 20.97 -12.92 -7.12
CA LYS A 248 21.99 -12.96 -8.19
C LYS A 248 21.35 -13.07 -9.57
N GLN A 249 20.39 -13.98 -9.72
CA GLN A 249 19.63 -14.11 -10.95
C GLN A 249 18.97 -12.78 -11.34
N ALA A 250 18.32 -12.09 -10.39
CA ALA A 250 17.70 -10.79 -10.62
C ALA A 250 18.65 -9.65 -10.97
N ALA A 251 19.90 -9.73 -10.54
CA ALA A 251 20.93 -8.77 -10.92
C ALA A 251 21.43 -8.98 -12.35
N ASP A 252 21.46 -10.24 -12.81
CA ASP A 252 21.98 -10.64 -14.12
C ASP A 252 20.90 -10.60 -15.22
N ASP A 253 19.65 -10.84 -14.85
CA ASP A 253 18.52 -10.92 -15.76
C ASP A 253 18.29 -9.63 -16.58
N GLU A 254 17.84 -9.81 -17.83
CA GLU A 254 17.43 -8.73 -18.76
C GLU A 254 15.90 -8.65 -18.91
N LEU A 255 15.15 -9.14 -17.92
CA LEU A 255 13.69 -9.18 -18.00
C LEU A 255 13.10 -7.76 -18.08
N ASN A 256 12.10 -7.60 -18.95
CA ASN A 256 11.34 -6.37 -19.08
C ASN A 256 10.29 -6.31 -17.96
N PHE A 257 10.70 -5.86 -16.78
CA PHE A 257 9.79 -5.74 -15.66
C PHE A 257 8.74 -4.62 -15.87
N VAL A 258 7.61 -4.76 -15.18
CA VAL A 258 6.55 -3.75 -15.23
C VAL A 258 6.98 -2.51 -14.43
N ASP A 259 7.47 -1.49 -15.13
CA ASP A 259 7.73 -0.17 -14.55
C ASP A 259 6.45 0.69 -14.45
N LYS A 260 5.36 0.25 -15.08
CA LYS A 260 4.08 0.95 -15.04
C LYS A 260 3.47 0.77 -13.65
N PHE A 261 3.04 1.87 -13.03
CA PHE A 261 2.40 1.89 -11.71
C PHE A 261 3.32 1.68 -10.50
N MET A 262 4.64 1.57 -10.69
CA MET A 262 5.58 1.55 -9.58
C MET A 262 5.74 2.96 -8.97
N PRO A 263 5.55 3.13 -7.65
CA PRO A 263 5.94 4.36 -6.96
C PRO A 263 7.37 4.78 -7.26
N ARG A 264 7.60 6.05 -7.56
CA ARG A 264 8.92 6.67 -7.83
C ARG A 264 9.93 6.47 -6.71
N THR A 265 9.48 6.10 -5.52
CA THR A 265 10.34 5.80 -4.37
C THR A 265 11.03 4.44 -4.46
N MET A 266 10.58 3.56 -5.36
CA MET A 266 11.13 2.22 -5.53
C MET A 266 12.11 2.16 -6.70
N LYS A 267 13.09 1.27 -6.55
CA LYS A 267 14.03 0.87 -7.60
C LYS A 267 13.46 -0.30 -8.39
N SER A 268 13.87 -0.44 -9.65
CA SER A 268 13.58 -1.64 -10.44
C SER A 268 14.16 -2.91 -9.77
N ILE A 269 13.64 -4.08 -10.14
CA ILE A 269 14.13 -5.38 -9.64
C ILE A 269 15.66 -5.50 -9.77
N LYS A 270 16.20 -5.23 -10.96
CA LYS A 270 17.64 -5.30 -11.24
C LYS A 270 18.45 -4.32 -10.39
N GLN A 271 17.97 -3.08 -10.22
CA GLN A 271 18.65 -2.10 -9.39
C GLN A 271 18.62 -2.48 -7.91
N SER A 272 17.47 -2.93 -7.39
CA SER A 272 17.35 -3.42 -6.01
C SER A 272 18.27 -4.61 -5.75
N ALA A 273 18.30 -5.59 -6.66
CA ALA A 273 19.17 -6.76 -6.56
C ALA A 273 20.66 -6.40 -6.50
N ASN A 274 21.12 -5.54 -7.42
CA ASN A 274 22.50 -5.07 -7.44
C ASN A 274 22.91 -4.35 -6.13
N GLU A 275 22.01 -3.54 -5.58
CA GLU A 275 22.28 -2.81 -4.33
C GLU A 275 22.28 -3.73 -3.11
N ILE A 276 21.42 -4.76 -3.08
CA ILE A 276 21.47 -5.80 -2.04
C ILE A 276 22.83 -6.51 -2.07
N LEU A 277 23.29 -6.96 -3.24
CA LEU A 277 24.58 -7.64 -3.39
C LEU A 277 25.74 -6.74 -2.95
N LYS A 278 25.72 -5.47 -3.37
CA LYS A 278 26.71 -4.48 -2.94
C LYS A 278 26.71 -4.31 -1.42
N ASN A 279 25.55 -4.21 -0.79
CA ASN A 279 25.42 -4.03 0.66
C ASN A 279 25.90 -5.23 1.46
N ILE A 280 25.61 -6.45 1.00
CA ILE A 280 26.03 -7.69 1.66
C ILE A 280 27.56 -7.88 1.56
N ASN A 281 28.16 -7.45 0.46
CA ASN A 281 29.61 -7.55 0.22
C ASN A 281 30.43 -6.37 0.78
N SER A 282 29.78 -5.36 1.38
CA SER A 282 30.42 -4.20 2.02
C SER A 282 30.62 -4.40 3.52
#